data_AF-A0A0R3XBZ3-F1
#
_entry.id   AF-A0A0R3XBZ3-F1
#
_cell.length_a   1.000
_cell.length_b   1.000
_cell.length_c   1.000
_cell.angle_alpha   90.00
_cell.angle_beta   90.00
_cell.angle_gamma   90.00
#
_symmetry.space_group_name_H-M   'P 1'
#
loop_
_entity.id
_entity.type
_entity.pdbx_description
1 polymer ?
#
loop_
_entity_poly.entity_id
_entity_poly.type
_entity_poly.pdbx_seq_one_letter_code
_entity_poly.pdbx_strand_id
1 'polypeptide(L)'
;MVIVDADWVNESDRIAHCIYWGGLVALPVNGGKCNCFTQCQLARNCQECMGRGPPCAWCFDDAYDDTAEGPGYRCAERDVLLERNCPADKIESQNSTLVDVGSQDTDAQLTPVRQKVSVRPHDSLRTDFTFQSITDYPVDIYFLVDQSYTMRDDLETVSRLTKDIANSFTAVTKDLRMGFGAFVDKPVFPFIVPTPEAQVNPCLYGVGNQDLQCDPPFLYKHILSLTGDFAEFERKTILSRPSGNLDSPEGGLDALLQV
;
A
#
# COMPACT_ATOMS: atom_id res chain seq x y z
N MET A 1 -3.08 2.95 -5.01
CA MET A 1 -2.36 2.09 -4.05
C MET A 1 -0.92 2.56 -4.02
N VAL A 2 -0.59 3.46 -3.11
CA VAL A 2 0.81 3.85 -2.84
C VAL A 2 1.29 2.90 -1.76
N ILE A 3 2.20 2.01 -2.12
CA ILE A 3 2.87 1.14 -1.15
C ILE A 3 3.94 2.02 -0.50
N VAL A 4 3.76 2.34 0.77
CA VAL A 4 4.78 3.00 1.59
C VAL A 4 5.51 1.87 2.30
N ASP A 5 6.67 1.48 1.80
CA ASP A 5 7.57 0.60 2.55
C ASP A 5 8.10 1.41 3.75
N ALA A 6 7.59 1.09 4.93
CA ALA A 6 8.12 1.58 6.19
C ALA A 6 9.26 0.65 6.62
N ASP A 7 10.44 0.82 6.02
CA ASP A 7 11.65 0.17 6.49
C ASP A 7 12.10 0.82 7.81
N TRP A 8 11.70 0.20 8.92
CA TRP A 8 12.32 0.40 10.23
C TRP A 8 13.75 -0.16 10.21
N VAL A 9 14.72 0.67 9.82
CA VAL A 9 16.14 0.31 9.90
C VAL A 9 16.61 0.53 11.33
N ASN A 10 16.72 -0.57 12.07
CA ASN A 10 17.43 -0.62 13.34
C ASN A 10 18.94 -0.49 13.06
N GLU A 11 19.60 0.36 13.83
CA GLU A 11 20.98 0.79 13.63
C GLU A 11 21.97 -0.24 14.19
N SER A 12 22.16 -1.35 13.48
CA SER A 12 23.35 -2.22 13.52
C SER A 12 23.18 -3.32 12.47
N ASP A 13 24.20 -3.49 11.63
CA ASP A 13 24.45 -4.63 10.71
C ASP A 13 24.36 -4.28 9.22
N ARG A 14 25.43 -3.65 8.71
CA ARG A 14 25.78 -3.74 7.29
C ARG A 14 26.60 -5.00 7.06
N ILE A 15 25.93 -6.10 6.70
CA ILE A 15 26.57 -7.24 6.03
C ILE A 15 25.88 -7.42 4.67
N ALA A 16 26.48 -6.83 3.63
CA ALA A 16 26.08 -7.13 2.26
C ALA A 16 26.66 -8.49 1.86
N HIS A 17 25.82 -9.51 1.81
CA HIS A 17 26.14 -10.79 1.17
C HIS A 17 26.09 -10.63 -0.35
N CYS A 18 27.24 -10.58 -1.01
CA CYS A 18 27.36 -10.89 -2.44
C CYS A 18 27.62 -12.39 -2.59
N ILE A 19 26.62 -13.14 -3.05
CA ILE A 19 26.79 -14.55 -3.45
C ILE A 19 27.43 -14.55 -4.85
N TYR A 20 28.69 -15.00 -4.94
CA TYR A 20 29.34 -15.33 -6.22
C TYR A 20 29.50 -16.85 -6.33
N TRP A 21 28.87 -17.46 -7.33
CA TRP A 21 29.15 -18.83 -7.77
C TRP A 21 30.25 -18.79 -8.85
N GLY A 22 31.34 -19.52 -8.62
CA GLY A 22 32.25 -19.99 -9.68
C GLY A 22 33.72 -19.58 -9.57
N GLY A 23 34.56 -20.57 -9.22
CA GLY A 23 35.90 -20.78 -9.81
C GLY A 23 37.06 -19.88 -9.38
N LEU A 24 38.03 -20.47 -8.66
CA LEU A 24 39.35 -19.91 -8.39
C LEU A 24 40.08 -19.50 -9.68
N VAL A 25 40.34 -18.20 -9.87
CA VAL A 25 41.63 -17.64 -10.30
C VAL A 25 41.74 -16.24 -9.70
N ALA A 26 42.67 -16.04 -8.77
CA ALA A 26 43.01 -14.72 -8.26
C ALA A 26 43.90 -13.98 -9.28
N LEU A 27 43.30 -13.08 -10.06
CA LEU A 27 44.04 -12.02 -10.75
C LEU A 27 44.02 -10.76 -9.88
N PRO A 28 45.12 -10.00 -9.79
CA PRO A 28 45.14 -8.76 -9.03
C PRO A 28 44.21 -7.76 -9.71
N VAL A 29 43.06 -7.48 -9.07
CA VAL A 29 42.23 -6.35 -9.43
C VAL A 29 42.98 -5.11 -8.98
N ASN A 30 43.79 -4.53 -9.87
CA ASN A 30 44.16 -3.14 -9.74
C ASN A 30 42.85 -2.37 -9.57
N GLY A 31 42.71 -1.66 -8.45
CA GLY A 31 41.59 -0.78 -8.13
C GLY A 31 41.54 0.41 -9.09
N GLY A 32 41.35 0.13 -10.37
CA GLY A 32 40.86 1.11 -11.32
C GLY A 32 39.46 1.48 -10.85
N LYS A 33 39.32 2.67 -10.28
CA LYS A 33 38.05 3.38 -10.28
C LYS A 33 37.48 3.21 -11.68
N CYS A 34 36.31 2.60 -11.82
CA CYS A 34 35.52 2.80 -13.02
C CYS A 34 35.22 4.30 -13.07
N ASN A 35 36.12 5.07 -13.68
CA ASN A 35 35.83 6.43 -14.04
C ASN A 35 34.70 6.36 -15.04
N CYS A 36 33.50 6.77 -14.62
CA CYS A 36 32.49 7.26 -15.55
C CYS A 36 33.01 8.61 -16.10
N PHE A 37 34.11 8.57 -16.87
CA PHE A 37 34.57 9.70 -17.65
C PHE A 37 33.52 9.88 -18.76
N THR A 38 32.58 10.81 -18.53
CA THR A 38 31.64 11.48 -19.47
C THR A 38 30.23 11.67 -18.89
N GLN A 39 30.06 11.87 -17.58
CA GLN A 39 28.70 11.97 -17.02
C GLN A 39 27.92 13.22 -17.48
N CYS A 40 28.61 14.32 -17.81
CA CYS A 40 27.98 15.59 -18.19
C CYS A 40 28.22 16.04 -19.64
N GLN A 41 29.04 15.33 -20.42
CA GLN A 41 29.44 15.79 -21.75
C GLN A 41 28.35 15.50 -22.82
N LEU A 42 28.54 16.02 -24.03
CA LEU A 42 27.67 15.81 -25.20
C LEU A 42 26.25 16.39 -25.08
N ALA A 43 26.00 17.32 -24.15
CA ALA A 43 24.76 18.09 -24.10
C ALA A 43 24.82 19.27 -25.10
N ARG A 44 23.78 19.43 -25.92
CA ARG A 44 23.71 20.48 -26.94
C ARG A 44 23.14 21.80 -26.40
N ASN A 45 22.43 21.74 -25.29
CA ASN A 45 21.77 22.87 -24.65
C ASN A 45 21.68 22.64 -23.13
N CYS A 46 21.30 23.69 -22.40
CA CYS A 46 21.16 23.65 -20.95
C CYS A 46 20.18 22.57 -20.48
N GLN A 47 19.04 22.39 -21.15
CA GLN A 47 18.03 21.40 -20.76
C GLN A 47 18.56 19.95 -20.84
N GLU A 48 19.27 19.61 -21.92
CA GLU A 48 19.94 18.30 -22.06
C GLU A 48 21.00 18.12 -20.98
N CYS A 49 21.75 19.18 -20.64
CA CYS A 49 22.77 19.18 -19.60
C CYS A 49 22.18 18.91 -18.21
N MET A 50 21.10 19.61 -17.86
CA MET A 50 20.39 19.40 -16.58
C MET A 50 19.82 17.98 -16.46
N GLY A 51 19.43 17.39 -17.59
CA GLY A 51 18.93 16.02 -17.69
C GLY A 51 20.02 14.93 -17.61
N ARG A 52 21.31 15.26 -17.65
CA ARG A 52 22.39 14.26 -17.52
C ARG A 52 22.61 13.77 -16.09
N GLY A 53 22.26 14.60 -15.12
CA GLY A 53 22.25 14.27 -13.70
C GLY A 53 22.65 15.44 -12.80
N PRO A 54 22.55 15.27 -11.47
CA PRO A 54 22.78 16.34 -10.49
C PRO A 54 24.15 17.04 -10.55
N PRO A 55 25.28 16.36 -10.80
CA PRO A 55 26.59 17.02 -10.75
C PRO A 55 26.84 17.95 -11.95
N CYS A 56 26.01 17.86 -13.00
CA CYS A 56 26.22 18.63 -14.23
C CYS A 56 25.74 20.07 -14.09
N ALA A 57 26.48 21.00 -14.68
CA ALA A 57 26.18 22.42 -14.74
C ALA A 57 26.43 22.95 -16.14
N TRP A 58 25.78 24.05 -16.51
CA TRP A 58 25.85 24.65 -17.85
C TRP A 58 26.45 26.06 -17.81
N CYS A 59 27.47 26.33 -18.62
CA CYS A 59 28.04 27.66 -18.80
C CYS A 59 27.30 28.42 -19.92
N PHE A 60 26.58 29.50 -19.56
CA PHE A 60 25.81 30.31 -20.49
C PHE A 60 26.51 31.62 -20.94
N ASP A 61 27.78 31.81 -20.59
CA ASP A 61 28.55 32.98 -21.03
C ASP A 61 28.85 32.94 -22.53
N ASP A 62 28.50 34.00 -23.24
CA ASP A 62 28.79 34.13 -24.68
C ASP A 62 30.28 34.23 -24.96
N ALA A 63 31.08 34.74 -24.00
CA ALA A 63 32.53 34.86 -24.12
C ALA A 63 33.29 33.56 -23.79
N TYR A 64 32.59 32.52 -23.33
CA TYR A 64 33.20 31.23 -23.04
C TYR A 64 33.52 30.48 -24.34
N ASP A 65 34.80 30.13 -24.52
CA ASP A 65 35.29 29.41 -25.69
C ASP A 65 34.80 27.96 -25.68
N ASP A 66 33.78 27.67 -26.47
CA ASP A 66 33.23 26.35 -26.70
C ASP A 66 33.74 25.69 -27.99
N THR A 67 34.66 26.34 -28.70
CA THR A 67 35.15 25.91 -30.01
C THR A 67 36.37 24.99 -29.92
N ALA A 68 37.08 25.00 -28.80
CA ALA A 68 38.31 24.22 -28.60
C ALA A 68 38.08 22.69 -28.52
N GLU A 69 36.91 22.22 -28.09
CA GLU A 69 36.68 20.78 -27.78
C GLU A 69 35.35 20.19 -28.31
N GLY A 70 34.51 20.96 -29.01
CA GLY A 70 33.29 20.47 -29.68
C GLY A 70 32.00 20.47 -28.82
N PRO A 71 30.87 19.93 -29.35
CA PRO A 71 29.57 20.03 -28.70
C PRO A 71 29.53 19.30 -27.35
N GLY A 72 29.18 20.03 -26.29
CA GLY A 72 29.17 19.53 -24.91
C GLY A 72 30.19 20.18 -23.97
N TYR A 73 31.06 21.06 -24.47
CA TYR A 73 32.07 21.75 -23.64
C TYR A 73 31.48 22.73 -22.60
N ARG A 74 30.26 23.22 -22.86
CA ARG A 74 29.48 24.06 -21.94
C ARG A 74 28.82 23.28 -20.81
N CYS A 75 28.76 21.95 -20.90
CA CYS A 75 28.19 21.10 -19.86
C CYS A 75 29.28 20.28 -19.18
N ALA A 76 29.55 20.58 -17.91
CA ALA A 76 30.51 19.83 -17.09
C ALA A 76 30.15 19.99 -15.61
N GLU A 77 30.89 19.33 -14.74
CA GLU A 77 30.79 19.60 -13.30
C GLU A 77 31.17 21.05 -13.00
N ARG A 78 30.60 21.63 -11.94
CA ARG A 78 30.81 23.05 -11.59
C ARG A 78 32.29 23.39 -11.45
N ASP A 79 33.06 22.54 -10.78
CA ASP A 79 34.48 22.78 -10.54
C ASP A 79 35.28 22.76 -11.84
N VAL A 80 34.94 21.85 -12.77
CA VAL A 80 35.56 21.77 -14.10
C VAL A 80 35.27 23.03 -14.93
N LEU A 81 34.05 23.58 -14.85
CA LEU A 81 33.73 24.83 -15.55
C LEU A 81 34.50 26.03 -14.99
N LEU A 82 34.74 26.07 -13.68
CA LEU A 82 35.55 27.11 -13.05
C LEU A 82 37.03 27.01 -13.47
N GLU A 83 37.57 25.80 -13.54
CA GLU A 83 38.93 25.54 -14.05
C GLU A 83 39.09 25.95 -15.53
N ARG A 84 38.01 25.84 -16.30
CA ARG A 84 37.94 26.26 -17.72
C ARG A 84 37.67 27.76 -17.90
N ASN A 85 37.78 28.56 -16.83
CA ASN A 85 37.53 30.00 -16.83
C ASN A 85 36.09 30.43 -17.17
N CYS A 86 35.08 29.56 -16.97
CA CYS A 86 33.70 30.03 -16.98
C CYS A 86 33.46 30.87 -15.70
N PRO A 87 32.98 32.13 -15.82
CA PRO A 87 32.67 32.95 -14.65
C PRO A 87 31.63 32.28 -13.74
N ALA A 88 31.81 32.34 -12.42
CA ALA A 88 30.97 31.62 -11.47
C ALA A 88 29.49 32.06 -11.47
N ASP A 89 29.22 33.31 -11.85
CA ASP A 89 27.90 33.92 -12.05
C ASP A 89 27.23 33.50 -13.37
N LYS A 90 28.01 32.91 -14.29
CA LYS A 90 27.57 32.41 -15.59
C LYS A 90 27.43 30.88 -15.66
N ILE A 91 27.53 30.21 -14.51
CA ILE A 91 27.30 28.76 -14.38
C ILE A 91 25.91 28.53 -13.81
N GLU A 92 25.01 28.00 -14.65
CA GLU A 92 23.69 27.55 -14.25
C GLU A 92 23.75 26.12 -13.71
N SER A 93 23.15 25.88 -12.55
CA SER A 93 22.85 24.54 -12.03
C SER A 93 21.58 24.61 -11.19
N GLN A 94 20.62 23.74 -11.49
CA GLN A 94 19.37 23.63 -10.74
C GLN A 94 19.44 22.41 -9.84
N ASN A 95 19.06 22.54 -8.57
CA ASN A 95 18.94 21.40 -7.66
C ASN A 95 17.47 21.09 -7.41
N SER A 96 17.18 19.87 -6.99
CA SER A 96 15.83 19.56 -6.51
C SER A 96 15.52 20.35 -5.25
N THR A 97 14.33 20.93 -5.20
CA THR A 97 13.92 21.81 -4.11
C THR A 97 12.46 21.60 -3.73
N LEU A 98 12.18 21.83 -2.45
CA LEU A 98 10.83 22.03 -1.94
C LEU A 98 10.41 23.46 -2.29
N VAL A 99 9.37 23.59 -3.11
CA VAL A 99 8.89 24.88 -3.64
C VAL A 99 7.89 25.50 -2.69
N ASP A 100 7.00 24.69 -2.12
CA ASP A 100 5.98 25.14 -1.18
C ASP A 100 5.54 23.98 -0.27
N VAL A 101 5.29 24.30 0.99
CA VAL A 101 4.72 23.39 1.97
C VAL A 101 3.35 23.97 2.32
N GLY A 102 2.30 23.28 1.90
CA GLY A 102 0.91 23.69 2.17
C GLY A 102 0.67 23.85 3.67
N SER A 103 -0.35 24.65 4.02
CA SER A 103 -0.70 24.99 5.40
C SER A 103 -0.70 23.77 6.32
N GLN A 104 -0.11 23.93 7.51
CA GLN A 104 -0.24 22.95 8.58
C GLN A 104 -1.69 22.99 9.08
N ASP A 105 -2.48 22.02 8.64
CA ASP A 105 -3.77 21.76 9.27
C ASP A 105 -3.49 21.09 10.61
N THR A 106 -3.94 21.71 11.70
CA THR A 106 -3.65 21.25 13.06
C THR A 106 -4.35 19.95 13.42
N ASP A 107 -5.34 19.52 12.61
CA ASP A 107 -6.13 18.31 12.83
C ASP A 107 -5.72 17.14 11.90
N ALA A 108 -4.67 17.32 11.09
CA ALA A 108 -4.19 16.29 10.17
C ALA A 108 -3.21 15.34 10.85
N GLN A 109 -3.52 14.03 10.83
CA GLN A 109 -2.61 12.98 11.34
C GLN A 109 -1.31 12.86 10.55
N LEU A 110 -1.27 13.32 9.29
CA LEU A 110 -0.09 13.35 8.45
C LEU A 110 0.18 14.79 8.01
N THR A 111 1.31 15.34 8.42
CA THR A 111 1.73 16.71 8.09
C THR A 111 3.07 16.69 7.34
N PRO A 112 3.22 17.49 6.27
CA PRO A 112 2.22 18.37 5.66
C PRO A 112 1.24 17.64 4.73
N VAL A 113 0.01 18.16 4.62
CA VAL A 113 -1.07 17.60 3.79
C VAL A 113 -0.79 17.78 2.29
N ARG A 114 -0.02 18.80 1.92
CA ARG A 114 0.35 19.09 0.54
C ARG A 114 1.78 19.63 0.47
N GLN A 115 2.54 19.16 -0.52
CA GLN A 115 3.86 19.70 -0.85
C GLN A 115 3.94 19.92 -2.35
N LYS A 116 4.56 21.04 -2.75
CA LYS A 116 4.96 21.29 -4.13
C LYS A 116 6.47 21.13 -4.21
N VAL A 117 6.91 20.24 -5.09
CA VAL A 117 8.33 19.94 -5.29
C VAL A 117 8.74 20.24 -6.73
N SER A 118 9.98 20.71 -6.89
CA SER A 118 10.66 20.80 -8.17
C SER A 118 11.82 19.83 -8.14
N VAL A 119 11.70 18.72 -8.88
CA VAL A 119 12.70 17.64 -8.87
C VAL A 119 13.47 17.66 -10.19
N ARG A 120 14.79 17.71 -10.09
CA ARG A 120 15.69 17.59 -11.24
C ARG A 120 15.81 16.11 -11.65
N PRO A 121 15.86 15.78 -12.96
CA PRO A 121 16.11 14.41 -13.38
C PRO A 121 17.38 13.81 -12.77
N HIS A 122 17.28 12.57 -12.30
CA HIS A 122 18.34 11.81 -11.63
C HIS A 122 18.82 12.38 -10.29
N ASP A 123 18.13 13.40 -9.78
CA ASP A 123 18.37 13.94 -8.45
C ASP A 123 17.40 13.34 -7.43
N SER A 124 17.82 13.31 -6.17
CA SER A 124 17.03 12.79 -5.06
C SER A 124 16.58 13.94 -4.16
N LEU A 125 15.26 14.11 -4.00
CA LEU A 125 14.71 15.05 -3.03
C LEU A 125 14.18 14.28 -1.82
N ARG A 126 14.70 14.61 -0.63
CA ARG A 126 14.18 14.08 0.63
C ARG A 126 13.10 15.01 1.19
N THR A 127 11.95 14.44 1.55
CA THR A 127 10.83 15.16 2.16
C THR A 127 10.40 14.43 3.42
N ASP A 128 10.31 15.15 4.52
CA ASP A 128 9.89 14.57 5.79
C ASP A 128 8.37 14.72 5.98
N PHE A 129 7.75 13.65 6.46
CA PHE A 129 6.36 13.62 6.88
C PHE A 129 6.30 13.28 8.37
N THR A 130 5.45 13.98 9.10
CA THR A 130 5.20 13.72 10.52
C THR A 130 3.86 13.04 10.65
N PHE A 131 3.85 11.87 11.29
CA PHE A 131 2.64 11.17 11.67
C PHE A 131 2.33 11.41 13.15
N GLN A 132 1.10 11.80 13.46
CA GLN A 132 0.57 11.91 14.80
C GLN A 132 -0.71 11.09 14.91
N SER A 133 -0.69 10.06 15.73
CA SER A 133 -1.90 9.27 16.04
C SER A 133 -2.85 10.07 16.93
N ILE A 134 -4.14 9.98 16.67
CA ILE A 134 -5.21 10.55 17.52
C ILE A 134 -5.91 9.43 18.30
N THR A 135 -6.39 9.75 19.51
CA THR A 135 -6.87 8.73 20.46
C THR A 135 -8.33 8.30 20.27
N ASP A 136 -9.16 9.11 19.62
CA ASP A 136 -10.62 8.88 19.48
C ASP A 136 -10.99 8.75 17.99
N TYR A 137 -10.47 7.70 17.34
CA TYR A 137 -10.72 7.45 15.92
C TYR A 137 -12.11 6.82 15.74
N PRO A 138 -12.94 7.29 14.79
CA PRO A 138 -14.18 6.59 14.45
C PRO A 138 -13.86 5.21 13.87
N VAL A 139 -14.58 4.18 14.34
CA VAL A 139 -14.36 2.79 13.93
C VAL A 139 -15.63 2.20 13.34
N ASP A 140 -15.49 1.65 12.13
CA ASP A 140 -16.51 0.84 11.49
C ASP A 140 -16.07 -0.63 11.53
N ILE A 141 -16.87 -1.50 12.14
CA ILE A 141 -16.61 -2.94 12.19
C ILE A 141 -17.68 -3.68 11.39
N TYR A 142 -17.27 -4.33 10.31
CA TYR A 142 -18.15 -5.18 9.53
C TYR A 142 -17.87 -6.67 9.82
N PHE A 143 -18.81 -7.33 10.49
CA PHE A 143 -18.76 -8.76 10.77
C PHE A 143 -19.18 -9.53 9.53
N LEU A 144 -18.20 -10.12 8.85
CA LEU A 144 -18.43 -11.06 7.76
C LEU A 144 -18.26 -12.48 8.31
N VAL A 145 -19.37 -13.19 8.50
CA VAL A 145 -19.39 -14.49 9.19
C VAL A 145 -19.72 -15.62 8.21
N ASP A 146 -18.99 -16.72 8.33
CA ASP A 146 -19.30 -17.97 7.66
C ASP A 146 -20.56 -18.60 8.29
N GLN A 147 -21.58 -18.84 7.48
CA GLN A 147 -22.85 -19.47 7.88
C GLN A 147 -22.98 -20.90 7.36
N SER A 148 -21.90 -21.51 6.89
CA SER A 148 -21.85 -22.94 6.65
C SER A 148 -22.27 -23.73 7.89
N TYR A 149 -22.74 -24.95 7.67
CA TYR A 149 -23.28 -25.79 8.73
C TYR A 149 -22.25 -26.10 9.84
N THR A 150 -20.97 -26.13 9.49
CA THR A 150 -19.86 -26.37 10.42
C THR A 150 -19.69 -25.23 11.42
N MET A 151 -20.17 -24.02 11.11
CA MET A 151 -20.05 -22.81 11.93
C MET A 151 -21.27 -22.52 12.82
N ARG A 152 -22.20 -23.47 12.96
CA ARG A 152 -23.49 -23.22 13.63
C ARG A 152 -23.36 -22.80 15.10
N ASP A 153 -22.44 -23.39 15.84
CA ASP A 153 -22.21 -23.17 17.27
C ASP A 153 -21.36 -21.92 17.49
N ASP A 154 -20.50 -21.60 16.52
CA ASP A 154 -19.81 -20.33 16.46
C ASP A 154 -20.77 -19.15 16.25
N LEU A 155 -21.82 -19.32 15.43
CA LEU A 155 -22.85 -18.28 15.23
C LEU A 155 -23.59 -17.91 16.53
N GLU A 156 -23.87 -18.91 17.39
CA GLU A 156 -24.43 -18.67 18.73
C GLU A 156 -23.45 -17.88 19.60
N THR A 157 -22.16 -18.22 19.51
CA THR A 157 -21.10 -17.54 20.25
C THR A 157 -20.93 -16.09 19.79
N VAL A 158 -20.94 -15.82 18.48
CA VAL A 158 -20.87 -14.45 17.91
C VAL A 158 -22.05 -13.61 18.38
N SER A 159 -23.26 -14.17 18.36
CA SER A 159 -24.46 -13.49 18.85
C SER A 159 -24.32 -13.09 20.32
N ARG A 160 -23.79 -13.98 21.16
CA ARG A 160 -23.58 -13.71 22.59
C ARG A 160 -22.48 -12.66 22.85
N LEU A 161 -21.38 -12.70 22.09
CA LEU A 161 -20.21 -11.82 22.30
C LEU A 161 -20.40 -10.41 21.75
N THR A 162 -21.40 -10.18 20.91
CA THR A 162 -21.72 -8.88 20.31
C THR A 162 -21.71 -7.74 21.32
N LYS A 163 -22.38 -7.95 22.47
CA LYS A 163 -22.49 -6.94 23.51
C LYS A 163 -21.15 -6.63 24.17
N ASP A 164 -20.33 -7.65 24.40
CA ASP A 164 -19.01 -7.49 25.01
C ASP A 164 -18.04 -6.76 24.06
N ILE A 165 -18.15 -7.03 22.76
CA ILE A 165 -17.42 -6.32 21.71
C ILE A 165 -17.82 -4.85 21.70
N ALA A 166 -19.13 -4.55 21.60
CA ALA A 166 -19.63 -3.17 21.59
C ALA A 166 -19.18 -2.40 22.84
N ASN A 167 -19.27 -3.01 24.03
CA ASN A 167 -18.82 -2.40 25.28
C ASN A 167 -17.31 -2.12 25.30
N SER A 168 -16.51 -3.06 24.79
CA SER A 168 -15.05 -2.93 24.74
C SER A 168 -14.61 -1.80 23.82
N PHE A 169 -15.24 -1.67 22.65
CA PHE A 169 -14.91 -0.62 21.69
C PHE A 169 -15.44 0.76 22.11
N THR A 170 -16.61 0.83 22.77
CA THR A 170 -17.15 2.10 23.29
C THR A 170 -16.27 2.69 24.40
N ALA A 171 -15.41 1.89 25.04
CA ALA A 171 -14.40 2.38 25.98
C ALA A 171 -13.20 3.05 25.28
N VAL A 172 -12.99 2.80 23.99
CA VAL A 172 -11.85 3.28 23.20
C VAL A 172 -12.24 4.41 22.25
N THR A 173 -13.40 4.29 21.58
CA THR A 173 -13.91 5.28 20.62
C THR A 173 -15.34 5.67 20.94
N LYS A 174 -15.67 6.95 20.70
CA LYS A 174 -17.04 7.46 20.83
C LYS A 174 -17.90 7.21 19.60
N ASP A 175 -17.29 6.92 18.46
CA ASP A 175 -17.98 6.70 17.18
C ASP A 175 -17.70 5.28 16.68
N LEU A 176 -18.56 4.36 17.11
CA LEU A 176 -18.53 2.96 16.70
C LEU A 176 -19.76 2.65 15.87
N ARG A 177 -19.55 2.13 14.66
CA ARG A 177 -20.61 1.55 13.83
C ARG A 177 -20.32 0.08 13.57
N MET A 178 -21.35 -0.74 13.65
CA MET A 178 -21.26 -2.18 13.41
C MET A 178 -22.19 -2.59 12.27
N GLY A 179 -21.71 -3.47 11.40
CA GLY A 179 -22.47 -4.04 10.28
C GLY A 179 -22.29 -5.54 10.22
N PHE A 180 -23.25 -6.25 9.63
CA PHE A 180 -23.28 -7.71 9.62
C PHE A 180 -23.58 -8.23 8.22
N GLY A 181 -22.76 -9.17 7.78
CA GLY A 181 -22.92 -9.92 6.54
C GLY A 181 -22.57 -11.38 6.75
N ALA A 182 -23.06 -12.21 5.86
CA ALA A 182 -22.85 -13.64 5.90
C ALA A 182 -22.42 -14.17 4.54
N PHE A 183 -21.71 -15.30 4.55
CA PHE A 183 -21.37 -16.03 3.35
C PHE A 183 -21.42 -17.54 3.58
N VAL A 184 -21.50 -18.29 2.48
CA VAL A 184 -21.32 -19.74 2.44
C VAL A 184 -20.46 -20.02 1.20
N ASP A 185 -21.08 -20.39 0.08
CA ASP A 185 -20.40 -20.58 -1.19
C ASP A 185 -21.35 -20.35 -2.39
N LYS A 186 -20.82 -20.42 -3.60
CA LYS A 186 -21.55 -20.19 -4.84
C LYS A 186 -22.71 -21.19 -4.95
N PRO A 187 -23.95 -20.73 -5.19
CA PRO A 187 -25.12 -21.61 -5.24
C PRO A 187 -25.22 -22.34 -6.60
N VAL A 188 -24.13 -22.98 -7.02
CA VAL A 188 -24.02 -23.76 -8.25
C VAL A 188 -23.22 -25.04 -8.00
N PHE A 189 -23.47 -26.08 -8.78
CA PHE A 189 -22.63 -27.27 -8.78
C PHE A 189 -21.20 -26.92 -9.25
N PRO A 190 -20.12 -27.45 -8.65
CA PRO A 190 -20.05 -28.55 -7.68
C PRO A 190 -20.11 -28.17 -6.19
N PHE A 191 -20.28 -26.89 -5.86
CA PHE A 191 -20.25 -26.40 -4.47
C PHE A 191 -21.52 -26.76 -3.69
N ILE A 192 -22.65 -26.95 -4.38
CA ILE A 192 -23.92 -27.37 -3.74
C ILE A 192 -24.52 -28.60 -4.42
N VAL A 193 -25.41 -29.30 -3.70
CA VAL A 193 -26.23 -30.37 -4.26
C VAL A 193 -27.33 -29.76 -5.16
N PRO A 194 -27.41 -30.11 -6.45
CA PRO A 194 -28.31 -29.44 -7.41
C PRO A 194 -29.73 -30.04 -7.42
N THR A 195 -30.25 -30.46 -6.26
CA THR A 195 -31.64 -30.96 -6.14
C THR A 195 -32.54 -29.89 -5.52
N PRO A 196 -33.82 -29.77 -5.92
CA PRO A 196 -34.75 -28.80 -5.34
C PRO A 196 -34.86 -28.92 -3.81
N GLU A 197 -34.82 -30.13 -3.28
CA GLU A 197 -34.93 -30.38 -1.84
C GLU A 197 -33.70 -29.84 -1.09
N ALA A 198 -32.50 -30.05 -1.63
CA ALA A 198 -31.26 -29.55 -1.03
C ALA A 198 -31.13 -28.02 -1.15
N GLN A 199 -31.69 -27.42 -2.21
CA GLN A 199 -31.75 -25.96 -2.32
C GLN A 199 -32.72 -25.32 -1.33
N VAL A 200 -33.77 -26.05 -0.91
CA VAL A 200 -34.71 -25.58 0.13
C VAL A 200 -34.13 -25.76 1.53
N ASN A 201 -33.48 -26.90 1.80
CA ASN A 201 -32.80 -27.15 3.07
C ASN A 201 -31.52 -27.99 2.84
N PRO A 202 -30.34 -27.35 2.77
CA PRO A 202 -29.08 -28.04 2.48
C PRO A 202 -28.63 -28.99 3.60
N CYS A 203 -29.14 -28.82 4.81
CA CYS A 203 -28.74 -29.61 5.97
C CYS A 203 -29.33 -31.03 6.01
N LEU A 204 -30.32 -31.32 5.16
CA LEU A 204 -30.93 -32.65 5.04
C LEU A 204 -30.02 -33.68 4.37
N TYR A 205 -29.02 -33.23 3.60
CA TYR A 205 -28.23 -34.08 2.71
C TYR A 205 -26.75 -34.06 3.10
N GLY A 206 -26.35 -34.98 3.97
CA GLY A 206 -24.93 -35.28 4.21
C GLY A 206 -24.16 -34.29 5.06
N VAL A 207 -24.77 -33.16 5.45
CA VAL A 207 -24.13 -32.18 6.32
C VAL A 207 -24.65 -32.27 7.76
N GLY A 208 -25.92 -32.67 8.01
CA GLY A 208 -26.44 -32.73 9.38
C GLY A 208 -27.54 -33.71 9.76
N ASN A 209 -28.05 -33.53 10.99
CA ASN A 209 -29.20 -34.29 11.50
C ASN A 209 -30.47 -33.86 10.76
N GLN A 210 -31.36 -34.83 10.46
CA GLN A 210 -32.55 -34.63 9.60
C GLN A 210 -33.59 -33.63 10.13
N ASP A 211 -33.41 -33.10 11.34
CA ASP A 211 -34.34 -32.16 12.00
C ASP A 211 -33.90 -30.69 11.93
N LEU A 212 -32.70 -30.38 11.42
CA LEU A 212 -32.23 -28.99 11.36
C LEU A 212 -32.79 -28.25 10.14
N GLN A 213 -33.48 -27.14 10.38
CA GLN A 213 -33.92 -26.22 9.33
C GLN A 213 -32.83 -25.20 9.03
N CYS A 214 -32.23 -25.30 7.85
CA CYS A 214 -31.23 -24.36 7.35
C CYS A 214 -31.82 -23.41 6.29
N ASP A 215 -31.16 -22.27 6.09
CA ASP A 215 -31.46 -21.35 5.00
C ASP A 215 -30.91 -21.89 3.67
N PRO A 216 -31.56 -21.61 2.52
CA PRO A 216 -31.05 -21.96 1.19
C PRO A 216 -29.60 -21.53 0.96
N PRO A 217 -28.79 -22.26 0.17
CA PRO A 217 -27.40 -21.88 -0.11
C PRO A 217 -27.31 -20.51 -0.77
N PHE A 218 -26.33 -19.70 -0.36
CA PHE A 218 -26.05 -18.39 -0.93
C PHE A 218 -24.55 -18.06 -0.85
N LEU A 219 -24.07 -17.25 -1.79
CA LEU A 219 -22.67 -16.83 -1.79
C LEU A 219 -22.41 -15.75 -0.73
N TYR A 220 -23.16 -14.65 -0.80
CA TYR A 220 -23.02 -13.52 0.11
C TYR A 220 -24.38 -12.89 0.37
N LYS A 221 -24.59 -12.46 1.62
CA LYS A 221 -25.78 -11.73 2.05
C LYS A 221 -25.37 -10.57 2.95
N HIS A 222 -25.66 -9.36 2.49
CA HIS A 222 -25.65 -8.19 3.35
C HIS A 222 -26.90 -8.21 4.26
N ILE A 223 -26.71 -8.30 5.59
CA ILE A 223 -27.81 -8.47 6.54
C ILE A 223 -28.12 -7.17 7.28
N LEU A 224 -27.08 -6.42 7.68
CA LEU A 224 -27.19 -5.16 8.39
C LEU A 224 -26.11 -4.18 7.94
N SER A 225 -26.53 -2.99 7.49
CA SER A 225 -25.64 -1.87 7.19
C SER A 225 -25.01 -1.30 8.46
N LEU A 226 -23.85 -0.66 8.33
CA LEU A 226 -23.14 -0.01 9.43
C LEU A 226 -24.08 0.91 10.21
N THR A 227 -24.29 0.61 11.49
CA THR A 227 -25.19 1.34 12.38
C THR A 227 -24.60 1.44 13.78
N GLY A 228 -24.98 2.50 14.53
CA GLY A 228 -24.71 2.61 15.96
C GLY A 228 -25.75 1.91 16.85
N ASP A 229 -26.78 1.30 16.25
CA ASP A 229 -27.80 0.53 16.97
C ASP A 229 -27.32 -0.92 17.23
N PHE A 230 -26.65 -1.12 18.36
CA PHE A 230 -26.13 -2.42 18.75
C PHE A 230 -27.22 -3.45 19.09
N ALA A 231 -28.42 -2.99 19.47
CA ALA A 231 -29.55 -3.89 19.73
C ALA A 231 -30.09 -4.47 18.42
N GLU A 232 -30.13 -3.67 17.36
CA GLU A 232 -30.49 -4.16 16.02
C GLU A 232 -29.43 -5.14 15.50
N PHE A 233 -28.14 -4.88 15.74
CA PHE A 233 -27.07 -5.84 15.41
C PHE A 233 -27.28 -7.18 16.13
N GLU A 234 -27.43 -7.17 17.45
CA GLU A 234 -27.65 -8.37 18.25
C GLU A 234 -28.89 -9.15 17.76
N ARG A 235 -29.98 -8.43 17.46
CA ARG A 235 -31.19 -9.05 16.92
C ARG A 235 -30.95 -9.72 15.56
N LYS A 236 -30.17 -9.10 14.68
CA LYS A 236 -29.87 -9.63 13.35
C LYS A 236 -28.94 -10.85 13.38
N THR A 237 -27.99 -10.90 14.30
CA THR A 237 -27.13 -12.08 14.48
C THR A 237 -27.92 -13.26 15.04
N ILE A 238 -28.79 -13.04 16.04
CA ILE A 238 -29.62 -14.10 16.65
C ILE A 238 -30.62 -14.69 15.64
N LEU A 239 -31.20 -13.86 14.77
CA LEU A 239 -32.17 -14.31 13.78
C LEU A 239 -31.54 -15.03 12.59
N SER A 240 -30.21 -15.01 12.47
CA SER A 240 -29.54 -15.66 11.36
C SER A 240 -29.48 -17.17 11.58
N ARG A 241 -29.78 -17.93 10.53
CA ARG A 241 -29.76 -19.39 10.56
C ARG A 241 -28.56 -19.91 9.77
N PRO A 242 -28.04 -21.10 10.13
CA PRO A 242 -27.03 -21.74 9.31
C PRO A 242 -27.60 -22.12 7.95
N SER A 243 -26.70 -22.28 6.99
CA SER A 243 -26.93 -22.82 5.67
C SER A 243 -25.94 -23.97 5.44
N GLY A 244 -25.69 -24.35 4.19
CA GLY A 244 -24.73 -25.39 3.89
C GLY A 244 -24.45 -25.56 2.40
N ASN A 245 -23.31 -26.16 2.14
CA ASN A 245 -22.71 -26.49 0.85
C ASN A 245 -22.11 -27.91 0.94
N LEU A 246 -21.50 -28.37 -0.15
CA LEU A 246 -21.04 -29.75 -0.32
C LEU A 246 -19.54 -29.92 -0.03
N ASP A 247 -18.72 -28.97 -0.47
CA ASP A 247 -17.29 -28.98 -0.28
C ASP A 247 -16.87 -28.27 1.01
N SER A 248 -15.60 -28.42 1.37
CA SER A 248 -15.07 -27.86 2.62
C SER A 248 -14.53 -26.43 2.50
N PRO A 249 -13.92 -26.01 1.37
CA PRO A 249 -13.57 -24.61 1.17
C PRO A 249 -14.83 -23.78 0.92
N GLU A 250 -14.91 -22.62 1.57
CA GLU A 250 -16.05 -21.70 1.43
C GLU A 250 -15.73 -20.54 0.49
N GLY A 251 -16.78 -19.88 -0.02
CA GLY A 251 -16.74 -18.74 -0.91
C GLY A 251 -16.36 -17.40 -0.25
N GLY A 252 -15.64 -17.43 0.87
CA GLY A 252 -15.35 -16.24 1.69
C GLY A 252 -14.59 -15.14 0.97
N LEU A 253 -13.73 -15.46 0.00
CA LEU A 253 -13.01 -14.46 -0.79
C LEU A 253 -13.91 -13.69 -1.75
N ASP A 254 -14.93 -14.35 -2.31
CA ASP A 254 -15.93 -13.66 -3.13
C ASP A 254 -16.78 -12.72 -2.25
N ALA A 255 -17.13 -13.16 -1.04
CA ALA A 255 -17.86 -12.33 -0.09
C ALA A 255 -17.04 -11.10 0.32
N LEU A 256 -15.75 -11.26 0.60
CA LEU A 256 -14.84 -10.17 0.92
C LEU A 256 -14.74 -9.14 -0.22
N LEU A 257 -14.84 -9.57 -1.48
CA LEU A 257 -14.87 -8.67 -2.62
C LEU A 257 -16.16 -7.84 -2.73
N GLN A 258 -17.28 -8.35 -2.19
CA GLN A 258 -18.58 -7.66 -2.22
C GLN A 258 -18.81 -6.71 -1.05
N VAL A 259 -18.09 -6.90 0.06
CA VAL A 259 -18.11 -6.01 1.24
C VAL A 259 -17.40 -4.70 0.93
#